data_AF-A0AA87SXM7-F1
#
_entry.id   AF-A0AA87SXM7-F1
#
_cell.length_a   1.000
_cell.length_b   1.000
_cell.length_c   1.000
_cell.angle_alpha   90.00
_cell.angle_beta   90.00
_cell.angle_gamma   90.00
#
_symmetry.space_group_name_H-M   'P 1'
#
loop_
_entity.id
_entity.type
_entity.pdbx_description
1 polymer ?
#
loop_
_entity_poly.entity_id
_entity_poly.type
_entity_poly.pdbx_seq_one_letter_code
_entity_poly.pdbx_strand_id
1 'polypeptide(L)'
;MIDFSKYLPKKTIEIDVDKQAQIEFSFFPDKKNQSKSQTPLSSILSPTFEPNTLIVPAETKLILSLNSYCLKSSGAGPYPNEPYKVIYVNEVNEIRRLLNSMWGQCNSRQDVQSVAWNIMNRVPHNSLPSSQKQMLGLSGILQAVEDIPILGLGIKIAKVPVSVAKDVVVYSVENFASIEAEIINRKSEHQIPSRPEPSRHGPFFIEVLSTRGFSGVTISVYNYTTKPAKFQAHEFQLQPERKDVQPLAIELSRTFACNYKKLKPIEQIR
;
A
#
# COMPACT_ATOMS: atom_id res chain seq x y z
N MET A 1 8.17 -26.24 11.67
CA MET A 1 6.84 -25.61 11.78
C MET A 1 6.78 -24.90 13.13
N ILE A 2 6.37 -23.63 13.18
CA ILE A 2 6.26 -22.88 14.44
C ILE A 2 4.90 -23.20 15.05
N ASP A 3 4.86 -23.59 16.32
CA ASP A 3 3.60 -23.84 17.03
C ASP A 3 2.98 -22.52 17.51
N PHE A 4 2.05 -21.99 16.71
CA PHE A 4 1.37 -20.73 17.01
C PHE A 4 0.34 -20.83 18.14
N SER A 5 -0.07 -22.03 18.53
CA SER A 5 -1.11 -22.24 19.56
C SER A 5 -0.72 -21.72 20.95
N LYS A 6 0.59 -21.58 21.20
CA LYS A 6 1.16 -21.08 22.46
C LYS A 6 1.08 -19.56 22.61
N TYR A 7 0.76 -18.83 21.54
CA TYR A 7 0.75 -17.37 21.54
C TYR A 7 -0.70 -16.87 21.44
N LEU A 8 -1.39 -16.90 22.59
CA LEU A 8 -2.76 -16.42 22.69
C LEU A 8 -2.77 -14.92 23.04
N PRO A 9 -3.46 -14.07 22.27
CA PRO A 9 -3.55 -12.65 22.57
C PRO A 9 -4.35 -12.44 23.86
N LYS A 10 -3.86 -11.54 24.73
CA LYS A 10 -4.62 -11.12 25.92
C LYS A 10 -5.76 -10.17 25.56
N LYS A 11 -5.61 -9.44 24.47
CA LYS A 11 -6.60 -8.49 23.95
C LYS A 11 -6.65 -8.57 22.44
N THR A 12 -7.87 -8.56 21.88
CA THR A 12 -8.10 -8.38 20.44
C THR A 12 -8.87 -7.08 20.22
N ILE A 13 -8.41 -6.26 19.28
CA ILE A 13 -9.03 -4.99 18.91
C ILE A 13 -9.22 -4.99 17.40
N GLU A 14 -10.45 -4.74 16.95
CA GLU A 14 -10.77 -4.60 15.54
C GLU A 14 -10.87 -3.13 15.15
N ILE A 15 -10.16 -2.75 14.11
CA ILE A 15 -9.98 -1.36 13.69
C ILE A 15 -10.13 -1.27 12.18
N ASP A 16 -11.20 -0.60 11.75
CA ASP A 16 -11.34 -0.09 10.39
C ASP A 16 -10.71 1.30 10.34
N VAL A 17 -9.42 1.35 9.99
CA VAL A 17 -8.60 2.56 10.07
C VAL A 17 -9.20 3.70 9.24
N ASP A 18 -9.72 3.40 8.03
CA ASP A 18 -10.34 4.40 7.16
C ASP A 18 -11.64 4.94 7.79
N LYS A 19 -12.55 4.08 8.26
CA LYS A 19 -13.79 4.54 8.91
C LYS A 19 -13.51 5.34 10.18
N GLN A 20 -12.59 4.87 11.00
CA GLN A 20 -12.29 5.51 12.27
C GLN A 20 -11.57 6.85 12.06
N ALA A 21 -10.70 6.95 11.05
CA ALA A 21 -10.14 8.24 10.62
C ALA A 21 -11.23 9.19 10.10
N GLN A 22 -12.21 8.70 9.35
CA GLN A 22 -13.34 9.55 8.94
C GLN A 22 -14.08 10.10 10.16
N ILE A 23 -14.41 9.26 11.15
CA ILE A 23 -15.11 9.68 12.37
C ILE A 23 -14.30 10.69 13.19
N GLU A 24 -13.01 10.41 13.43
CA GLU A 24 -12.17 11.25 14.29
C GLU A 24 -11.78 12.58 13.63
N PHE A 25 -11.71 12.66 12.30
CA PHE A 25 -11.30 13.86 11.56
C PHE A 25 -12.45 14.60 10.85
N SER A 26 -13.69 14.11 10.90
CA SER A 26 -14.87 14.87 10.47
C SER A 26 -15.44 15.66 11.65
N PHE A 27 -15.01 16.92 11.77
CA PHE A 27 -15.62 17.87 12.69
C PHE A 27 -16.95 18.40 12.13
N PHE A 28 -18.06 17.83 12.59
CA PHE A 28 -19.22 18.62 13.03
C PHE A 28 -19.58 18.15 14.45
N PRO A 29 -19.53 19.02 15.47
CA PRO A 29 -19.76 18.59 16.84
C PRO A 29 -21.26 18.48 17.11
N ASP A 30 -21.90 17.39 16.70
CA ASP A 30 -23.21 17.04 17.25
C ASP A 30 -23.03 16.16 18.49
N LYS A 31 -23.08 16.83 19.66
CA LYS A 31 -22.89 16.29 21.01
C LYS A 31 -24.02 15.34 21.46
N LYS A 32 -24.46 14.38 20.63
CA LYS A 32 -25.55 13.47 21.04
C LYS A 32 -25.38 11.99 20.84
N ASN A 33 -24.29 11.49 20.25
CA ASN A 33 -24.05 10.04 20.21
C ASN A 33 -22.57 9.69 20.37
N GLN A 34 -22.04 9.86 21.59
CA GLN A 34 -20.85 9.10 21.98
C GLN A 34 -21.27 7.63 22.19
N SER A 35 -21.15 6.85 21.12
CA SER A 35 -21.21 5.40 21.18
C SER A 35 -20.06 4.88 22.06
N LYS A 36 -20.39 4.04 23.03
CA LYS A 36 -19.45 3.39 23.95
C LYS A 36 -18.53 2.44 23.19
N SER A 37 -17.25 2.46 23.54
CA SER A 37 -16.26 1.39 23.31
C SER A 37 -15.62 1.26 21.92
N GLN A 38 -15.05 2.34 21.36
CA GLN A 38 -13.99 2.21 20.36
C GLN A 38 -12.66 2.73 20.94
N THR A 39 -11.59 1.94 20.82
CA THR A 39 -10.25 2.37 21.23
C THR A 39 -9.84 3.48 20.26
N PRO A 40 -9.61 4.73 20.71
CA PRO A 40 -9.39 5.86 19.81
C PRO A 40 -8.11 5.63 19.01
N LEU A 41 -8.11 5.98 17.72
CA LEU A 41 -6.97 5.80 16.80
C LEU A 41 -5.73 6.46 17.40
N SER A 42 -5.89 7.63 18.01
CA SER A 42 -4.84 8.36 18.74
C SER A 42 -4.05 7.53 19.76
N SER A 43 -4.67 6.52 20.38
CA SER A 43 -4.00 5.65 21.37
C SER A 43 -3.07 4.59 20.76
N ILE A 44 -3.15 4.38 19.45
CA ILE A 44 -2.31 3.44 18.69
C ILE A 44 -1.50 4.11 17.58
N LEU A 45 -1.59 5.43 17.44
CA LEU A 45 -0.72 6.17 16.53
C LEU A 45 0.69 6.28 17.10
N SER A 46 1.69 6.32 16.21
CA SER A 46 3.05 6.62 16.64
C SER A 46 3.11 8.00 17.30
N PRO A 47 3.68 8.13 18.51
CA PRO A 47 3.84 9.43 19.18
C PRO A 47 4.84 10.33 18.44
N THR A 48 5.76 9.76 17.65
CA THR A 48 6.62 10.53 16.75
C THR A 48 5.88 11.02 15.51
N PHE A 49 4.61 10.60 15.35
CA PHE A 49 3.82 10.84 14.17
C PHE A 49 4.66 10.41 12.96
N GLU A 50 5.09 9.15 12.88
CA GLU A 50 5.77 8.65 11.69
C GLU A 50 4.71 8.26 10.65
N PRO A 51 4.90 8.61 9.36
CA PRO A 51 3.96 8.24 8.33
C PRO A 51 3.79 6.72 8.26
N ASN A 52 2.56 6.27 8.02
CA ASN A 52 2.24 4.85 7.80
C ASN A 52 2.70 3.90 8.94
N THR A 53 2.71 4.39 10.20
CA THR A 53 3.20 3.68 11.39
C THR A 53 2.15 3.62 12.51
N LEU A 54 1.95 2.45 13.10
CA LEU A 54 1.12 2.21 14.29
C LEU A 54 1.96 1.68 15.47
N ILE A 55 1.54 1.98 16.69
CA ILE A 55 2.02 1.32 17.91
C ILE A 55 1.06 0.19 18.24
N VAL A 56 1.56 -1.04 18.18
CA VAL A 56 0.82 -2.23 18.61
C VAL A 56 1.17 -2.51 20.06
N PRO A 57 0.22 -2.41 21.01
CA PRO A 57 0.49 -2.69 22.41
C PRO A 57 0.98 -4.13 22.63
N ALA A 58 1.65 -4.35 23.77
CA ALA A 58 2.07 -5.69 24.18
C ALA A 58 0.90 -6.68 24.21
N GLU A 59 1.17 -7.92 23.82
CA GLU A 59 0.23 -9.06 23.88
C GLU A 59 -1.15 -8.78 23.26
N THR A 60 -1.21 -7.87 22.28
CA THR A 60 -2.45 -7.38 21.67
C THR A 60 -2.49 -7.72 20.18
N LYS A 61 -3.62 -8.29 19.73
CA LYS A 61 -3.95 -8.53 18.33
C LYS A 61 -4.77 -7.37 17.78
N LEU A 62 -4.27 -6.67 16.79
CA LEU A 62 -5.03 -5.71 15.99
C LEU A 62 -5.53 -6.39 14.72
N ILE A 63 -6.80 -6.20 14.39
CA ILE A 63 -7.35 -6.53 13.08
C ILE A 63 -7.47 -5.21 12.31
N LEU A 64 -6.74 -5.10 11.21
CA LEU A 64 -6.58 -3.87 10.44
C LEU A 64 -7.16 -4.05 9.04
N SER A 65 -8.08 -3.15 8.66
CA SER A 65 -8.48 -3.00 7.25
C SER A 65 -7.59 -1.95 6.58
N LEU A 66 -6.86 -2.37 5.55
CA LEU A 66 -5.82 -1.60 4.87
C LEU A 66 -6.15 -1.42 3.38
N ASN A 67 -5.64 -0.34 2.79
CA ASN A 67 -5.59 -0.20 1.34
C ASN A 67 -4.48 -1.08 0.78
N SER A 68 -4.67 -1.60 -0.43
CA SER A 68 -3.64 -2.36 -1.13
C SER A 68 -3.48 -1.92 -2.58
N TYR A 69 -2.29 -2.15 -3.12
CA TYR A 69 -1.90 -1.73 -4.46
C TYR A 69 -1.11 -2.83 -5.18
N CYS A 70 -1.42 -3.04 -6.45
CA CYS A 70 -0.70 -3.96 -7.31
C CYS A 70 0.73 -3.49 -7.55
N LEU A 71 1.68 -4.42 -7.41
CA LEU A 71 3.12 -4.19 -7.62
C LEU A 71 3.65 -4.73 -8.96
N LYS A 72 2.76 -5.27 -9.80
CA LYS A 72 3.09 -5.78 -11.13
C LYS A 72 1.92 -5.50 -12.06
N SER A 73 2.14 -4.96 -13.26
CA SER A 73 1.05 -4.72 -14.23
C SER A 73 0.70 -5.95 -15.08
N SER A 74 1.59 -6.94 -15.15
CA SER A 74 1.45 -8.11 -16.03
C SER A 74 0.91 -9.39 -15.37
N GLY A 75 0.61 -9.38 -14.07
CA GLY A 75 0.02 -10.55 -13.40
C GLY A 75 -1.51 -10.59 -13.51
N ALA A 76 -2.10 -11.68 -13.04
CA ALA A 76 -3.54 -11.81 -12.86
C ALA A 76 -4.04 -10.95 -11.69
N GLY A 77 -5.24 -10.39 -11.85
CA GLY A 77 -5.96 -9.76 -10.74
C GLY A 77 -6.25 -10.79 -9.64
N PRO A 78 -6.00 -10.48 -8.35
CA PRO A 78 -6.29 -11.41 -7.28
C PRO A 78 -7.79 -11.63 -7.11
N TYR A 79 -8.16 -12.86 -6.77
CA TYR A 79 -9.53 -13.17 -6.41
C TYR A 79 -9.90 -12.56 -5.05
N PRO A 80 -11.19 -12.36 -4.76
CA PRO A 80 -11.63 -12.14 -3.39
C PRO A 80 -11.12 -13.27 -2.48
N ASN A 81 -10.53 -12.92 -1.35
CA ASN A 81 -9.88 -13.86 -0.41
C ASN A 81 -8.70 -14.66 -0.99
N GLU A 82 -7.98 -14.09 -1.95
CA GLU A 82 -6.71 -14.63 -2.42
C GLU A 82 -5.78 -14.99 -1.24
N PRO A 83 -5.20 -16.21 -1.22
CA PRO A 83 -4.27 -16.65 -0.19
C PRO A 83 -2.92 -15.94 -0.36
N TYR A 84 -2.74 -14.87 0.40
CA TYR A 84 -1.50 -14.11 0.48
C TYR A 84 -0.72 -14.42 1.76
N LYS A 85 0.60 -14.54 1.62
CA LYS A 85 1.53 -14.53 2.72
C LYS A 85 2.10 -13.12 2.92
N VAL A 86 2.20 -12.67 4.16
CA VAL A 86 2.91 -11.42 4.47
C VAL A 86 4.41 -11.68 4.52
N ILE A 87 5.17 -10.88 3.78
CA ILE A 87 6.64 -10.90 3.78
C ILE A 87 7.18 -9.52 4.17
N TYR A 88 8.29 -9.51 4.92
CA TYR A 88 9.08 -8.30 5.15
C TYR A 88 9.91 -8.00 3.90
N VAL A 89 10.00 -6.74 3.52
CA VAL A 89 10.75 -6.29 2.34
C VAL A 89 11.69 -5.16 2.71
N ASN A 90 12.99 -5.36 2.46
CA ASN A 90 13.99 -4.30 2.57
C ASN A 90 13.98 -3.52 1.25
N GLU A 91 13.63 -2.23 1.26
CA GLU A 91 13.17 -1.50 0.07
C GLU A 91 14.24 -1.27 -1.02
N VAL A 92 14.21 -2.14 -2.05
CA VAL A 92 14.86 -1.92 -3.37
C VAL A 92 13.83 -1.66 -4.49
N ASN A 93 12.54 -1.92 -4.25
CA ASN A 93 11.50 -1.79 -5.28
C ASN A 93 11.00 -0.34 -5.38
N GLU A 94 11.20 0.27 -6.53
CA GLU A 94 10.89 1.68 -6.75
C GLU A 94 9.38 1.99 -6.89
N ILE A 95 8.56 1.04 -7.33
CA ILE A 95 7.09 1.21 -7.30
C ILE A 95 6.60 1.31 -5.87
N ARG A 96 7.21 0.58 -4.93
CA ARG A 96 6.89 0.73 -3.50
C ARG A 96 7.28 2.09 -2.96
N ARG A 97 8.49 2.57 -3.29
CA ARG A 97 8.93 3.92 -2.93
C ARG A 97 7.97 4.97 -3.46
N LEU A 98 7.51 4.81 -4.70
CA LEU A 98 6.50 5.65 -5.33
C LEU A 98 5.18 5.64 -4.54
N LEU A 99 4.62 4.47 -4.26
CA LEU A 99 3.39 4.34 -3.47
C LEU A 99 3.53 4.98 -2.08
N ASN A 100 4.66 4.76 -1.40
CA ASN A 100 4.96 5.32 -0.08
C ASN A 100 5.14 6.85 -0.12
N SER A 101 5.82 7.39 -1.13
CA SER A 101 5.99 8.85 -1.29
C SER A 101 4.67 9.58 -1.57
N MET A 102 3.72 8.90 -2.22
CA MET A 102 2.39 9.44 -2.44
C MET A 102 1.54 9.44 -1.17
N TRP A 103 1.97 8.77 -0.10
CA TRP A 103 1.24 8.73 1.16
C TRP A 103 1.04 10.16 1.71
N GLY A 104 -0.21 10.46 2.06
CA GLY A 104 -0.61 11.77 2.58
C GLY A 104 -0.82 12.87 1.53
N GLN A 105 -0.64 12.61 0.23
CA GLN A 105 -1.01 13.57 -0.83
C GLN A 105 -2.53 13.71 -1.04
N CYS A 106 -3.38 13.09 -0.20
CA CYS A 106 -4.85 13.15 -0.28
C CYS A 106 -5.48 12.67 -1.61
N ASN A 107 -4.72 12.04 -2.51
CA ASN A 107 -5.24 11.45 -3.74
C ASN A 107 -6.08 10.20 -3.46
N SER A 108 -7.03 9.89 -4.35
CA SER A 108 -7.79 8.65 -4.27
C SER A 108 -6.86 7.44 -4.49
N ARG A 109 -7.23 6.29 -3.93
CA ARG A 109 -6.51 5.03 -4.14
C ARG A 109 -6.43 4.68 -5.62
N GLN A 110 -7.53 4.89 -6.35
CA GLN A 110 -7.64 4.62 -7.78
C GLN A 110 -6.62 5.45 -8.57
N ASP A 111 -6.50 6.75 -8.29
CA ASP A 111 -5.52 7.61 -8.96
C ASP A 111 -4.09 7.14 -8.69
N VAL A 112 -3.79 6.77 -7.46
CA VAL A 112 -2.46 6.27 -7.06
C VAL A 112 -2.13 4.95 -7.76
N GLN A 113 -3.08 4.02 -7.83
CA GLN A 113 -2.93 2.77 -8.56
C GLN A 113 -2.74 3.00 -10.06
N SER A 114 -3.47 3.97 -10.63
CA SER A 114 -3.37 4.37 -12.03
C SER A 114 -1.97 4.88 -12.37
N VAL A 115 -1.43 5.78 -11.54
CA VAL A 115 -0.05 6.27 -11.68
C VAL A 115 0.92 5.10 -11.61
N ALA A 116 0.79 4.22 -10.61
CA ALA A 116 1.68 3.07 -10.46
C ALA A 116 1.66 2.15 -11.69
N TRP A 117 0.49 1.86 -12.26
CA TRP A 117 0.38 1.05 -13.47
C TRP A 117 0.95 1.73 -14.71
N ASN A 118 0.70 3.03 -14.90
CA ASN A 118 1.29 3.77 -16.02
C ASN A 118 2.81 3.79 -15.96
N ILE A 119 3.39 3.94 -14.77
CA ILE A 119 4.84 3.83 -14.56
C ILE A 119 5.33 2.42 -14.85
N MET A 120 4.64 1.38 -14.36
CA MET A 120 5.00 -0.02 -14.65
C MET A 120 4.88 -0.38 -16.14
N ASN A 121 3.94 0.23 -16.86
CA ASN A 121 3.73 0.05 -18.30
C ASN A 121 4.59 1.01 -19.15
N ARG A 122 5.51 1.76 -18.54
CA ARG A 122 6.47 2.64 -19.24
C ARG A 122 5.80 3.75 -20.05
N VAL A 123 4.63 4.22 -19.63
CA VAL A 123 3.96 5.36 -20.27
C VAL A 123 4.88 6.59 -20.14
N PRO A 124 5.24 7.28 -21.24
CA PRO A 124 6.09 8.46 -21.18
C PRO A 124 5.47 9.55 -20.30
N HIS A 125 6.30 10.27 -19.54
CA HIS A 125 5.83 11.33 -18.64
C HIS A 125 4.94 12.35 -19.37
N ASN A 126 5.34 12.79 -20.56
CA ASN A 126 4.62 13.78 -21.35
C ASN A 126 3.24 13.29 -21.82
N SER A 127 3.05 11.97 -21.91
CA SER A 127 1.78 11.33 -22.25
C SER A 127 0.85 11.10 -21.06
N LEU A 128 1.34 11.31 -19.83
CA LEU A 128 0.50 11.18 -18.63
C LEU A 128 -0.54 12.31 -18.55
N PRO A 129 -1.74 12.04 -17.98
CA PRO A 129 -2.70 13.08 -17.63
C PRO A 129 -2.10 14.13 -16.69
N SER A 130 -2.53 15.38 -16.81
CA SER A 130 -2.02 16.49 -15.99
C SER A 130 -2.15 16.23 -14.48
N SER A 131 -3.23 15.59 -14.04
CA SER A 131 -3.43 15.19 -12.65
C SER A 131 -2.34 14.22 -12.17
N GLN A 132 -1.97 13.24 -12.99
CA GLN A 132 -0.91 12.27 -12.66
C GLN A 132 0.47 12.91 -12.66
N LYS A 133 0.76 13.80 -13.60
CA LYS A 133 2.01 14.60 -13.61
C LYS A 133 2.16 15.39 -12.31
N GLN A 134 1.08 16.02 -11.84
CA GLN A 134 1.07 16.76 -10.58
C GLN A 134 1.34 15.85 -9.37
N MET A 135 0.71 14.67 -9.30
CA MET A 135 0.97 13.69 -8.24
C MET A 135 2.44 13.24 -8.20
N LEU A 136 3.02 13.00 -9.37
CA LEU A 136 4.42 12.64 -9.52
C LEU A 136 5.36 13.78 -9.09
N GLY A 137 5.07 15.03 -9.48
CA GLY A 137 5.84 16.19 -9.01
C GLY A 137 5.84 16.35 -7.49
N LEU A 138 4.68 16.11 -6.85
CA LEU A 138 4.54 16.17 -5.39
C LEU A 138 5.21 14.99 -4.65
N SER A 139 5.55 13.91 -5.37
CA SER A 139 6.22 12.74 -4.78
C SER A 139 7.70 12.98 -4.48
N GLY A 140 8.31 13.99 -5.10
CA GLY A 140 9.75 14.27 -5.00
C GLY A 140 10.66 13.24 -5.67
N ILE A 141 10.11 12.11 -6.16
CA ILE A 141 10.86 11.04 -6.83
C ILE A 141 11.29 11.47 -8.24
N LEU A 142 10.52 12.34 -8.88
CA LEU A 142 10.79 12.87 -10.21
C LEU A 142 11.17 14.36 -10.13
N GLN A 143 12.28 14.68 -9.46
CA GLN A 143 12.87 16.04 -9.51
C GLN A 143 13.81 16.26 -10.70
N ALA A 144 14.03 15.27 -11.54
CA ALA A 144 14.73 15.46 -12.81
C ALA A 144 14.27 14.37 -13.78
N VAL A 145 13.60 14.72 -14.87
CA VAL A 145 14.13 14.69 -16.24
C VAL A 145 12.98 14.98 -17.21
N GLU A 146 13.07 16.08 -17.96
CA GLU A 146 12.02 16.54 -18.89
C GLU A 146 11.86 15.70 -20.17
N ASP A 147 12.77 14.78 -20.51
CA ASP A 147 12.72 14.05 -21.80
C ASP A 147 13.24 12.60 -21.76
N ILE A 148 12.91 11.81 -20.73
CA ILE A 148 13.27 10.38 -20.70
C ILE A 148 12.02 9.49 -20.73
N PRO A 149 11.94 8.50 -21.66
CA PRO A 149 10.95 7.44 -21.56
C PRO A 149 11.16 6.71 -20.24
N ILE A 150 10.10 6.55 -19.44
CA ILE A 150 10.17 5.96 -18.11
C ILE A 150 10.54 4.47 -18.26
N LEU A 151 11.84 4.21 -18.33
CA LEU A 151 12.40 2.87 -18.39
C LEU A 151 12.14 2.21 -17.04
N GLY A 152 11.46 1.06 -17.10
CA GLY A 152 11.19 0.22 -15.93
C GLY A 152 12.42 0.10 -15.04
N LEU A 153 12.20 0.39 -13.77
CA LEU A 153 13.21 0.70 -12.78
C LEU A 153 14.17 -0.46 -12.59
N GLY A 154 15.40 -0.28 -13.08
CA GLY A 154 16.43 -1.31 -13.13
C GLY A 154 17.67 -1.05 -14.00
N ILE A 155 17.96 0.18 -14.43
CA ILE A 155 19.19 0.48 -15.20
C ILE A 155 19.85 1.74 -14.63
N LYS A 156 21.13 1.61 -14.25
CA LYS A 156 22.02 2.75 -13.99
C LYS A 156 21.90 3.74 -15.15
N ILE A 157 21.57 5.00 -14.85
CA ILE A 157 21.48 6.08 -15.82
C ILE A 157 22.83 6.21 -16.53
N ALA A 158 22.93 5.63 -17.74
CA ALA A 158 24.03 5.86 -18.66
C ALA A 158 23.47 6.68 -19.82
N LYS A 159 24.13 7.81 -20.12
CA LYS A 159 23.85 8.59 -21.34
C LYS A 159 24.10 7.69 -22.55
N VAL A 160 23.06 7.28 -23.25
CA VAL A 160 23.20 6.57 -24.53
C VAL A 160 22.66 7.48 -25.66
N PRO A 161 23.43 7.69 -26.75
CA PRO A 161 22.97 8.47 -27.90
C PRO A 161 21.75 7.86 -28.59
N VAL A 162 20.94 8.73 -29.21
CA VAL A 162 19.63 8.47 -29.82
C VAL A 162 19.66 7.47 -31.01
N SER A 163 20.84 7.08 -31.50
CA SER A 163 20.99 6.25 -32.71
C SER A 163 20.75 4.74 -32.53
N VAL A 164 20.26 4.26 -31.37
CA VAL A 164 20.16 2.82 -31.06
C VAL A 164 18.72 2.30 -30.85
N ALA A 165 17.69 3.14 -30.96
CA ALA A 165 16.30 2.70 -30.79
C ALA A 165 15.75 2.04 -32.08
N LYS A 166 15.96 0.72 -32.24
CA LYS A 166 15.45 -0.05 -33.39
C LYS A 166 14.00 -0.52 -33.27
N ASP A 167 13.33 -0.32 -32.14
CA ASP A 167 11.91 -0.71 -31.96
C ASP A 167 11.06 0.49 -31.52
N VAL A 168 10.36 1.08 -32.50
CA VAL A 168 9.32 2.08 -32.25
C VAL A 168 8.08 1.37 -31.72
N VAL A 169 7.98 1.26 -30.38
CA VAL A 169 6.74 0.84 -29.73
C VAL A 169 5.77 2.00 -29.75
N VAL A 170 4.70 1.89 -30.55
CA VAL A 170 3.59 2.84 -30.58
C VAL A 170 2.78 2.64 -29.30
N TYR A 171 2.94 3.53 -28.32
CA TYR A 171 2.12 3.51 -27.11
C TYR A 171 0.80 4.24 -27.40
N SER A 172 -0.31 3.52 -27.52
CA SER A 172 -1.61 4.14 -27.29
C SER A 172 -1.68 4.56 -25.83
N VAL A 173 -2.10 5.79 -25.56
CA VAL A 173 -2.49 6.24 -24.22
C VAL A 173 -3.71 5.39 -23.84
N GLU A 174 -3.47 4.22 -23.27
CA GLU A 174 -4.56 3.35 -22.84
C GLU A 174 -5.29 4.04 -21.69
N ASN A 175 -6.59 4.22 -21.90
CA ASN A 175 -7.51 4.68 -20.88
C ASN A 175 -7.32 3.82 -19.62
N PHE A 176 -7.21 4.43 -18.45
CA PHE A 176 -7.08 3.72 -17.17
C PHE A 176 -8.10 2.57 -17.02
N ALA A 177 -9.32 2.78 -17.52
CA ALA A 177 -10.36 1.77 -17.54
C ALA A 177 -9.98 0.51 -18.36
N SER A 178 -9.17 0.66 -19.41
CA SER A 178 -8.68 -0.44 -20.25
C SER A 178 -7.62 -1.28 -19.54
N ILE A 179 -6.63 -0.64 -18.87
CA ILE A 179 -5.60 -1.36 -18.09
C ILE A 179 -6.24 -2.05 -16.88
N GLU A 180 -7.13 -1.36 -16.18
CA GLU A 180 -7.87 -1.93 -15.05
C GLU A 180 -8.73 -3.12 -15.51
N ALA A 181 -9.48 -2.97 -16.59
CA ALA A 181 -10.28 -4.06 -17.16
C ALA A 181 -9.41 -5.24 -17.61
N GLU A 182 -8.26 -4.99 -18.24
CA GLU A 182 -7.36 -6.05 -18.68
C GLU A 182 -6.80 -6.84 -17.49
N ILE A 183 -6.36 -6.16 -16.42
CA ILE A 183 -5.87 -6.80 -15.20
C ILE A 183 -6.98 -7.60 -14.49
N ILE A 184 -8.19 -7.05 -14.41
CA ILE A 184 -9.34 -7.73 -13.81
C ILE A 184 -9.75 -8.97 -14.65
N ASN A 185 -9.61 -8.88 -15.98
CA ASN A 185 -9.95 -9.96 -16.90
C ASN A 185 -8.88 -11.06 -16.95
N ARG A 186 -7.62 -10.75 -16.65
CA ARG A 186 -6.54 -11.73 -16.47
C ARG A 186 -6.81 -12.52 -15.18
N LYS A 187 -7.57 -13.61 -15.31
CA LYS A 187 -7.79 -14.58 -14.24
C LYS A 187 -6.60 -15.54 -14.16
N SER A 188 -6.27 -15.93 -12.95
CA SER A 188 -5.23 -16.95 -12.72
C SER A 188 -5.71 -18.32 -13.22
N GLU A 189 -4.80 -19.05 -13.85
CA GLU A 189 -5.03 -20.42 -14.34
C GLU A 189 -4.70 -21.48 -13.28
N HIS A 190 -4.12 -21.07 -12.16
CA HIS A 190 -3.73 -21.97 -11.07
C HIS A 190 -4.84 -22.12 -10.02
N GLN A 191 -4.92 -23.32 -9.44
CA GLN A 191 -5.84 -23.60 -8.33
C GLN A 191 -5.50 -22.75 -7.10
N ILE A 192 -6.53 -22.29 -6.40
CA ILE A 192 -6.39 -21.53 -5.16
C ILE A 192 -5.87 -22.47 -4.06
N PRO A 193 -4.68 -22.22 -3.49
CA PRO A 193 -4.16 -23.04 -2.41
C PRO A 193 -4.88 -22.78 -1.09
N SER A 194 -4.64 -23.64 -0.11
CA SER A 194 -5.07 -23.39 1.27
C SER A 194 -4.49 -22.09 1.81
N ARG A 195 -5.20 -21.49 2.76
CA ARG A 195 -4.78 -20.25 3.40
C ARG A 195 -3.40 -20.43 4.07
N PRO A 196 -2.44 -19.52 3.81
CA PRO A 196 -1.10 -19.66 4.36
C PRO A 196 -1.09 -19.45 5.88
N GLU A 197 -0.13 -20.09 6.54
CA GLU A 197 0.11 -19.89 7.97
C GLU A 197 0.48 -18.43 8.29
N PRO A 198 0.21 -17.95 9.52
CA PRO A 198 0.70 -16.67 9.99
C PRO A 198 2.22 -16.55 9.82
N SER A 199 2.67 -15.39 9.38
CA SER A 199 4.08 -15.08 9.21
C SER A 199 4.64 -14.38 10.45
N ARG A 200 5.87 -14.72 10.85
CA ARG A 200 6.56 -14.06 11.97
C ARG A 200 7.54 -13.02 11.44
N HIS A 201 7.39 -11.77 11.88
CA HIS A 201 8.27 -10.66 11.50
C HIS A 201 8.61 -9.82 12.73
N GLY A 202 9.84 -9.92 13.22
CA GLY A 202 10.25 -9.25 14.45
C GLY A 202 9.31 -9.60 15.62
N PRO A 203 8.71 -8.62 16.32
CA PRO A 203 7.79 -8.85 17.44
C PRO A 203 6.37 -9.25 17.02
N PHE A 204 6.11 -9.40 15.72
CA PHE A 204 4.76 -9.61 15.20
C PHE A 204 4.53 -11.00 14.63
N PHE A 205 3.34 -11.52 14.86
CA PHE A 205 2.69 -12.49 13.99
C PHE A 205 1.67 -11.78 13.12
N ILE A 206 1.77 -11.99 11.80
CA ILE A 206 0.91 -11.32 10.81
C ILE A 206 0.24 -12.35 9.92
N GLU A 207 -1.09 -12.26 9.85
CA GLU A 207 -1.96 -13.15 9.08
C GLU A 207 -2.87 -12.34 8.16
N VAL A 208 -3.04 -12.77 6.91
CA VAL A 208 -4.04 -12.20 6.00
C VAL A 208 -5.39 -12.86 6.29
N LEU A 209 -6.38 -12.06 6.71
CA LEU A 209 -7.75 -12.50 7.02
C LEU A 209 -8.64 -12.60 5.79
N SER A 210 -8.60 -11.57 4.96
CA SER A 210 -9.39 -11.49 3.73
C SER A 210 -8.78 -10.47 2.78
N THR A 211 -9.12 -10.58 1.50
CA THR A 211 -8.77 -9.59 0.47
C THR A 211 -10.00 -9.21 -0.33
N ARG A 212 -10.08 -7.94 -0.72
CA ARG A 212 -11.12 -7.39 -1.60
C ARG A 212 -10.52 -7.19 -3.00
N GLY A 213 -10.11 -8.30 -3.61
CA GLY A 213 -9.26 -8.29 -4.79
C GLY A 213 -7.97 -7.52 -4.50
N PHE A 214 -7.60 -6.60 -5.38
CA PHE A 214 -6.40 -5.76 -5.19
C PHE A 214 -6.68 -4.46 -4.41
N SER A 215 -7.95 -4.18 -4.08
CA SER A 215 -8.37 -2.89 -3.53
C SER A 215 -8.09 -2.69 -2.05
N GLY A 216 -8.15 -3.78 -1.28
CA GLY A 216 -7.83 -3.74 0.13
C GLY A 216 -7.63 -5.14 0.71
N VAL A 217 -7.05 -5.14 1.89
CA VAL A 217 -6.76 -6.34 2.66
C VAL A 217 -7.18 -6.12 4.11
N THR A 218 -7.71 -7.16 4.74
CA THR A 218 -7.81 -7.22 6.19
C THR A 218 -6.72 -8.13 6.70
N ILE A 219 -5.83 -7.60 7.53
CA ILE A 219 -4.77 -8.39 8.19
C ILE A 219 -5.00 -8.42 9.70
N SER A 220 -4.46 -9.43 10.36
CA SER A 220 -4.24 -9.39 11.79
C SER A 220 -2.76 -9.21 12.10
N VAL A 221 -2.46 -8.29 13.02
CA VAL A 221 -1.11 -8.00 13.51
C VAL A 221 -1.13 -8.24 15.02
N TYR A 222 -0.45 -9.29 15.46
CA TYR A 222 -0.36 -9.64 16.86
C TYR A 222 1.06 -9.40 17.38
N ASN A 223 1.20 -8.47 18.32
CA ASN A 223 2.42 -8.30 19.08
C ASN A 223 2.46 -9.33 20.21
N TYR A 224 3.26 -10.38 20.06
CA TYR A 224 3.37 -11.45 21.05
C TYR A 224 4.34 -11.12 22.19
N THR A 225 4.97 -9.94 22.16
CA THR A 225 5.95 -9.52 23.17
C THR A 225 5.30 -8.77 24.32
N THR A 226 6.04 -8.62 25.42
CA THR A 226 5.61 -7.90 26.62
C THR A 226 5.79 -6.37 26.53
N LYS A 227 6.26 -5.86 25.39
CA LYS A 227 6.48 -4.42 25.16
C LYS A 227 5.71 -3.95 23.92
N PRO A 228 5.23 -2.70 23.87
CA PRO A 228 4.70 -2.12 22.64
C PRO A 228 5.74 -2.13 21.52
N ALA A 229 5.30 -2.28 20.28
CA ALA A 229 6.17 -2.31 19.10
C ALA A 229 5.59 -1.48 17.95
N LYS A 230 6.48 -0.90 17.13
CA LYS A 230 6.11 -0.13 15.94
C LYS A 230 5.80 -1.08 14.77
N PHE A 231 4.63 -0.93 14.18
CA PHE A 231 4.23 -1.60 12.94
C PHE A 231 4.19 -0.58 11.80
N GLN A 232 5.01 -0.80 10.78
CA GLN A 232 5.11 0.07 9.61
C GLN A 232 4.58 -0.67 8.38
N ALA A 233 3.41 -0.29 7.87
CA ALA A 233 2.75 -1.06 6.82
C ALA A 233 3.60 -1.13 5.52
N HIS A 234 4.36 -0.07 5.22
CA HIS A 234 5.25 -0.01 4.05
C HIS A 234 6.48 -0.94 4.13
N GLU A 235 6.78 -1.54 5.29
CA GLU A 235 7.84 -2.57 5.39
C GLU A 235 7.36 -3.95 4.95
N PHE A 236 6.06 -4.12 4.70
CA PHE A 236 5.45 -5.41 4.41
C PHE A 236 4.84 -5.48 2.99
N GLN A 237 4.80 -6.69 2.45
CA GLN A 237 4.19 -7.00 1.16
C GLN A 237 3.30 -8.23 1.30
N LEU A 238 2.23 -8.28 0.51
CA LEU A 238 1.46 -9.50 0.29
C LEU A 238 2.04 -10.23 -0.92
N GLN A 239 2.61 -11.39 -0.68
CA GLN A 239 3.10 -12.31 -1.70
C GLN A 239 2.05 -13.39 -1.94
N PRO A 240 1.50 -13.53 -3.16
CA PRO A 240 0.55 -14.58 -3.44
C PRO A 240 1.29 -15.91 -3.55
N GLU A 241 0.63 -16.98 -3.14
CA GLU A 241 1.12 -18.35 -3.33
C GLU A 241 1.08 -18.74 -4.82
N ARG A 242 0.10 -18.22 -5.58
CA ARG A 242 0.00 -18.41 -7.03
C ARG A 242 0.94 -17.46 -7.76
N LYS A 243 1.83 -18.03 -8.59
CA LYS A 243 2.96 -17.30 -9.23
C LYS A 243 2.53 -16.29 -10.29
N ASP A 244 1.36 -16.48 -10.88
CA ASP A 244 0.76 -15.62 -11.90
C ASP A 244 -0.05 -14.46 -11.30
N VAL A 245 -0.44 -14.54 -10.02
CA VAL A 245 -1.16 -13.47 -9.32
C VAL A 245 -0.21 -12.34 -8.93
N GLN A 246 -0.70 -11.10 -8.99
CA GLN A 246 0.09 -9.92 -8.67
C GLN A 246 0.38 -9.81 -7.16
N PRO A 247 1.63 -9.51 -6.74
CA PRO A 247 1.89 -9.12 -5.36
C PRO A 247 1.30 -7.75 -5.04
N LEU A 248 0.95 -7.54 -3.77
CA LEU A 248 0.34 -6.29 -3.30
C LEU A 248 1.20 -5.57 -2.27
N ALA A 249 1.36 -4.26 -2.42
CA ALA A 249 1.76 -3.37 -1.33
C ALA A 249 0.55 -3.05 -0.46
N ILE A 250 0.79 -2.75 0.81
CA ILE A 250 -0.24 -2.40 1.79
C ILE A 250 0.02 -1.02 2.40
N GLU A 251 -1.07 -0.36 2.79
CA GLU A 251 -1.04 1.00 3.29
C GLU A 251 -2.12 1.19 4.36
N LEU A 252 -1.78 1.85 5.48
CA LEU A 252 -2.68 2.03 6.63
C LEU A 252 -4.02 2.66 6.25
N SER A 253 -4.00 3.83 5.61
CA SER A 253 -5.20 4.56 5.20
C SER A 253 -4.81 5.87 4.50
N ARG A 254 -5.47 6.18 3.37
CA ARG A 254 -5.31 7.46 2.67
C ARG A 254 -6.02 8.59 3.40
N THR A 255 -7.18 8.33 4.00
CA THR A 255 -7.92 9.32 4.80
C THR A 255 -7.14 9.72 6.04
N PHE A 256 -6.59 8.73 6.76
CA PHE A 256 -5.70 8.95 7.88
C PHE A 256 -4.49 9.80 7.47
N ALA A 257 -3.82 9.41 6.37
CA ALA A 257 -2.65 10.13 5.86
C ALA A 257 -2.96 11.60 5.49
N CYS A 258 -4.09 11.85 4.86
CA CYS A 258 -4.51 13.19 4.43
C CYS A 258 -4.73 14.12 5.63
N ASN A 259 -5.44 13.65 6.66
CA ASN A 259 -5.69 14.43 7.86
C ASN A 259 -4.42 14.59 8.70
N TYR A 260 -3.61 13.55 8.75
CA TYR A 260 -2.31 13.56 9.39
C TYR A 260 -1.37 14.65 8.80
N LYS A 261 -1.27 14.78 7.46
CA LYS A 261 -0.47 15.87 6.83
C LYS A 261 -1.06 17.25 7.04
N LYS A 262 -2.38 17.41 7.19
CA LYS A 262 -2.97 18.72 7.54
C LYS A 262 -2.55 19.19 8.93
N LEU A 263 -2.22 18.26 9.83
CA LEU A 263 -1.81 18.55 11.20
C LEU A 263 -0.30 18.86 11.34
N LYS A 264 0.54 18.39 10.41
CA LYS A 264 1.96 18.77 10.33
C LYS A 264 2.14 19.81 9.22
N PRO A 265 2.49 21.08 9.52
CA PRO A 265 2.90 22.02 8.49
C PRO A 265 4.04 21.38 7.68
N ILE A 266 3.95 21.48 6.36
CA ILE A 266 5.10 21.19 5.51
C ILE A 266 6.14 22.24 5.88
N GLU A 267 7.15 21.87 6.66
CA GLU A 267 8.33 22.72 6.78
C GLU A 267 8.91 22.87 5.38
N GLN A 268 8.80 24.07 4.82
CA GLN A 268 9.52 24.41 3.61
C GLN A 268 10.99 24.24 3.93
N ILE A 269 11.62 23.25 3.31
CA ILE A 269 13.07 23.10 3.31
C ILE A 269 13.63 24.42 2.77
N ARG A 270 14.29 25.19 3.64
CA ARG A 270 15.05 26.39 3.28
C ARG A 270 16.37 26.00 2.64
#